data_AF-S4PZW3-F1
#
_entry.id   AF-S4PZW3-F1
#
_cell.length_a   1.000
_cell.length_b   1.000
_cell.length_c   1.000
_cell.angle_alpha   90.00
_cell.angle_beta   90.00
_cell.angle_gamma   90.00
#
_symmetry.space_group_name_H-M   'P 1'
#
loop_
_entity.id
_entity.type
_entity.pdbx_description
1 polymer ?
#
loop_
_entity_poly.entity_id
_entity_poly.type
_entity_poly.pdbx_seq_one_letter_code
_entity_poly.pdbx_strand_id
1 'polypeptide(L)'
;ENFYTDLYSTITPEPTTYRGRDPRAKLVRRRTEDLPDISLYEISNALKHMKNEKSSGQDQIPIELVKCGGKPVRKRLQLMFNKII
;
A
#
# COMPACT_ATOMS: atom_id res chain seq x y z
N GLU A 1 15.28 26.78 -32.83
CA GLU A 1 14.41 25.93 -31.99
C GLU A 1 14.95 25.80 -30.56
N ASN A 2 15.54 26.85 -29.97
CA ASN A 2 16.25 26.73 -28.68
C ASN A 2 15.58 27.53 -27.55
N PHE A 3 14.39 28.06 -27.79
CA PHE A 3 13.71 28.97 -26.87
C PHE A 3 13.45 28.33 -25.49
N TYR A 4 12.96 27.08 -25.48
CA TYR A 4 12.67 26.38 -24.23
C TYR A 4 13.95 25.92 -23.51
N THR A 5 15.00 25.55 -24.25
CA THR A 5 16.30 25.19 -23.66
C THR A 5 16.98 26.37 -22.96
N ASP A 6 16.89 27.58 -23.52
CA ASP A 6 17.50 28.76 -22.92
C ASP A 6 16.70 29.25 -21.68
N LEU A 7 15.37 29.08 -21.72
CA LEU A 7 14.49 29.42 -20.60
C LEU A 7 14.73 28.53 -19.37
N TYR A 8 14.94 27.23 -19.56
CA TYR A 8 15.11 26.29 -18.46
C TYR A 8 16.57 26.05 -18.03
N SER A 9 17.55 26.27 -18.91
CA SER A 9 18.97 26.09 -18.57
C SER A 9 19.47 27.12 -17.54
N THR A 10 18.87 28.31 -17.50
CA THR A 10 19.27 29.41 -16.62
C THR A 10 18.72 29.29 -15.19
N ILE A 11 17.75 28.39 -14.95
CA ILE A 11 16.98 28.32 -13.69
C ILE A 11 17.34 27.08 -12.86
N THR A 12 18.06 26.10 -13.41
CA THR A 12 18.59 24.97 -12.65
C THR A 12 20.00 25.28 -12.16
N PRO A 13 20.18 25.78 -10.93
CA PRO A 13 21.49 25.69 -10.31
C PRO A 13 21.83 24.20 -10.23
N GLU A 14 22.98 23.83 -10.78
CA GLU A 14 23.64 22.55 -10.47
C GLU A 14 23.55 22.33 -8.95
N PRO A 15 23.19 21.11 -8.48
CA PRO A 15 23.17 20.80 -7.06
C PRO A 15 24.60 20.93 -6.54
N THR A 16 24.94 22.15 -6.15
CA THR A 16 26.16 22.50 -5.46
C THR A 16 26.23 21.57 -4.27
N THR A 17 27.28 20.76 -4.22
CA THR A 17 27.64 19.98 -3.04
C THR A 17 28.01 20.98 -1.95
N TYR A 18 27.00 21.61 -1.35
CA TYR A 18 27.15 22.57 -0.29
C TYR A 18 27.78 21.84 0.90
N ARG A 19 29.06 22.10 1.14
CA ARG A 19 29.73 21.86 2.44
C ARG A 19 29.26 22.88 3.50
N GLY A 20 28.02 23.33 3.41
CA GLY A 20 27.36 24.25 4.32
C GLY A 20 26.10 23.57 4.80
N ARG A 21 25.93 23.51 6.12
CA ARG A 21 24.81 22.86 6.80
C ARG A 21 23.51 23.57 6.40
N ASP A 22 22.84 23.09 5.34
CA ASP A 22 21.54 23.59 4.91
C ASP A 22 20.56 23.50 6.11
N PRO A 23 19.94 24.62 6.56
CA PRO A 23 19.00 24.62 7.68
C PRO A 23 17.67 23.94 7.34
N ARG A 24 17.45 23.57 6.06
CA ARG A 24 16.31 22.75 5.67
C ARG A 24 16.35 21.41 6.42
N ALA A 25 15.17 20.94 6.82
CA ALA A 25 15.04 19.66 7.50
C ALA A 25 15.73 18.58 6.66
N LYS A 26 16.65 17.82 7.29
CA LYS A 26 17.26 16.65 6.65
C LYS A 26 16.13 15.78 6.11
N LEU A 27 16.22 15.37 4.84
CA LEU A 27 15.33 14.36 4.28
C LEU A 27 15.56 13.05 5.05
N VAL A 28 14.83 12.86 6.14
CA VAL A 28 14.79 11.59 6.85
C VAL A 28 13.95 10.69 5.97
N ARG A 29 14.59 9.73 5.30
CA ARG A 29 13.88 8.58 4.74
C ARG A 29 13.29 7.79 5.90
N ARG A 30 12.11 8.20 6.37
CA ARG A 30 11.22 7.33 7.14
C ARG A 30 10.87 6.20 6.19
N ARG A 31 11.59 5.09 6.32
CA ARG A 31 11.20 3.83 5.70
C ARG A 31 9.80 3.53 6.20
N THR A 32 8.79 3.73 5.36
CA THR A 32 7.45 3.17 5.56
C THR A 32 7.46 1.70 5.15
N GLU A 33 8.53 0.98 5.48
CA GLU A 33 8.80 -0.38 4.99
C GLU A 33 8.13 -1.46 5.84
N ASP A 34 7.60 -1.09 7.02
CA ASP A 34 6.73 -1.99 7.78
C ASP A 34 5.28 -1.71 7.36
N LEU A 35 4.82 -2.38 6.29
CA LEU A 35 3.37 -2.47 6.06
C LEU A 35 2.77 -3.08 7.33
N PRO A 36 1.79 -2.43 7.98
CA PRO A 36 1.20 -2.99 9.18
C PRO A 36 0.54 -4.34 8.85
N ASP A 37 0.77 -5.33 9.70
CA ASP A 37 0.10 -6.62 9.62
C ASP A 37 -1.41 -6.42 9.49
N ILE A 38 -2.04 -7.14 8.55
CA ILE A 38 -3.49 -7.06 8.37
C ILE A 38 -4.15 -7.54 9.67
N SER A 39 -5.04 -6.70 10.20
CA SER A 39 -5.77 -6.98 11.43
C SER A 39 -7.02 -7.84 11.18
N LEU A 40 -7.46 -8.57 12.20
CA LEU A 40 -8.73 -9.31 12.15
C LEU A 40 -9.95 -8.39 11.94
N TYR A 41 -9.84 -7.13 12.38
CA TYR A 41 -10.91 -6.14 12.20
C TYR A 41 -11.06 -5.74 10.73
N GLU A 42 -9.96 -5.47 10.04
CA GLU A 42 -9.97 -5.14 8.60
C GLU A 42 -10.55 -6.29 7.78
N ILE A 43 -10.15 -7.53 8.07
CA ILE A 43 -10.72 -8.73 7.41
C ILE A 43 -12.22 -8.81 7.67
N SER A 44 -12.67 -8.58 8.91
CA SER A 44 -14.09 -8.60 9.24
C SER A 44 -14.87 -7.52 8.49
N ASN A 45 -14.30 -6.32 8.36
CA ASN A 45 -14.95 -5.22 7.68
C ASN A 45 -14.98 -5.44 6.16
N ALA A 46 -13.88 -5.94 5.58
CA ALA A 46 -13.81 -6.32 4.18
C ALA A 46 -14.87 -7.37 3.84
N LEU A 47 -14.96 -8.45 4.62
CA LEU A 47 -15.98 -9.48 4.44
C LEU A 47 -17.39 -8.91 4.51
N LYS A 48 -17.66 -7.94 5.41
CA LYS A 48 -18.98 -7.29 5.49
C LYS A 48 -19.34 -6.53 4.21
N HIS A 49 -18.37 -5.89 3.56
CA HIS A 49 -18.57 -5.13 2.32
C HIS A 49 -18.66 -6.00 1.05
N MET A 50 -18.31 -7.28 1.11
CA MET A 50 -18.44 -8.18 -0.04
C MET A 50 -19.92 -8.44 -0.35
N LYS A 51 -20.28 -8.49 -1.63
CA LYS A 51 -21.68 -8.74 -2.07
C LYS A 51 -22.00 -10.23 -2.02
N ASN A 52 -23.21 -10.58 -1.60
CA ASN A 52 -23.75 -11.94 -1.70
C ASN A 52 -24.19 -12.25 -3.14
N GLU A 53 -24.54 -13.51 -3.38
CA GLU A 53 -25.10 -14.03 -4.64
C GLU A 53 -24.18 -13.82 -5.84
N LYS A 54 -22.87 -13.78 -5.56
CA LYS A 54 -21.85 -13.77 -6.60
C LYS A 54 -21.51 -15.20 -6.99
N SER A 55 -21.27 -15.39 -8.29
CA SER A 55 -20.78 -16.66 -8.82
C SER A 55 -19.50 -17.06 -8.08
N SER A 56 -19.45 -18.33 -7.67
CA SER A 56 -18.25 -18.92 -7.11
C SER A 56 -17.11 -18.90 -8.14
N GLY A 57 -15.87 -18.81 -7.64
CA GLY A 57 -14.68 -18.95 -8.46
C GLY A 57 -14.40 -20.42 -8.85
N GLN A 58 -13.20 -20.69 -9.35
CA GLN A 58 -12.75 -22.05 -9.72
C GLN A 58 -12.87 -23.04 -8.55
N ASP A 59 -12.67 -22.56 -7.32
CA ASP A 59 -12.73 -23.36 -6.09
C ASP A 59 -14.15 -23.77 -5.71
N GLN A 60 -15.17 -23.24 -6.40
CA GLN A 60 -16.59 -23.47 -6.11
C GLN A 60 -17.03 -23.09 -4.69
N ILE A 61 -16.27 -22.21 -4.03
CA ILE A 61 -16.61 -21.70 -2.70
C ILE A 61 -17.39 -20.39 -2.83
N PRO A 62 -18.65 -20.34 -2.37
CA PRO A 62 -19.43 -19.11 -2.35
C PRO A 62 -18.97 -18.20 -1.20
N ILE A 63 -19.11 -16.89 -1.36
CA ILE A 63 -18.62 -15.90 -0.40
C ILE A 63 -19.35 -15.96 0.95
N GLU A 64 -20.59 -16.41 0.94
CA GLU A 64 -21.45 -16.65 2.08
C GLU A 64 -20.80 -17.65 3.04
N LEU A 65 -20.14 -18.69 2.52
CA LEU A 65 -19.46 -19.68 3.33
C LEU A 65 -18.29 -19.06 4.10
N VAL A 66 -17.54 -18.19 3.43
CA VAL A 66 -16.39 -17.48 4.04
C VAL A 66 -16.88 -16.49 5.11
N LYS A 67 -18.00 -15.81 4.88
CA LYS A 67 -18.64 -14.92 5.86
C LYS A 67 -19.12 -15.68 7.10
N CYS A 68 -19.77 -16.83 6.89
CA CYS A 68 -20.31 -17.68 7.96
C CYS A 68 -19.23 -18.45 8.73
N GLY A 69 -18.04 -18.67 8.13
CA GLY A 69 -16.95 -19.42 8.73
C GLY A 69 -16.34 -18.82 10.02
N GLY A 70 -16.71 -17.60 10.40
CA GLY A 70 -16.41 -17.03 11.72
C GLY A 70 -14.91 -16.84 12.02
N LYS A 71 -14.54 -16.93 13.30
CA LYS A 71 -13.17 -16.71 13.79
C LYS A 71 -12.10 -17.62 13.14
N PRO A 72 -12.30 -18.95 12.95
CA PRO A 72 -11.24 -19.80 12.41
C PRO A 72 -10.85 -19.42 10.97
N VAL A 73 -11.84 -19.12 10.12
CA VAL A 73 -11.60 -18.69 8.73
C VAL A 73 -10.88 -17.34 8.70
N ARG A 74 -11.29 -16.38 9.52
CA ARG A 74 -10.64 -15.05 9.59
C ARG A 74 -9.17 -15.15 10.02
N LYS A 75 -8.84 -15.98 11.02
CA LYS A 75 -7.45 -16.20 11.44
C LYS A 75 -6.60 -16.82 10.33
N ARG A 76 -7.18 -17.75 9.57
CA ARG A 76 -6.45 -18.38 8.47
C ARG A 76 -6.21 -17.41 7.31
N LEU A 77 -7.21 -16.60 6.97
CA LEU A 77 -7.07 -15.51 5.99
C LEU A 77 -6.00 -14.50 6.41
N GLN A 78 -5.98 -14.11 7.69
CA GLN A 78 -4.96 -13.22 8.22
C GLN A 78 -3.54 -13.76 8.02
N LEU A 79 -3.32 -15.01 8.43
CA LEU A 79 -2.02 -15.66 8.27
C LEU A 79 -1.62 -15.80 6.80
N MET A 80 -2.59 -16.09 5.92
CA MET A 80 -2.34 -16.21 4.49
C MET A 80 -1.97 -14.87 3.86
N PHE A 81 -2.71 -13.80 4.15
CA PHE A 81 -2.44 -12.49 3.56
C PHE A 81 -1.11 -11.90 4.05
N ASN A 82 -0.81 -11.99 5.35
CA ASN A 82 0.47 -11.52 5.90
C ASN A 82 1.67 -12.37 5.46
N LYS A 83 1.45 -13.53 4.85
CA LYS A 83 2.53 -14.35 4.27
C LYS A 83 2.87 -13.97 2.82
N ILE A 84 1.91 -13.39 2.10
CA ILE A 84 2.03 -13.07 0.67
C ILE A 84 2.51 -11.63 0.47
N ILE A 85 2.11 -10.73 1.38
CA ILE A 85 2.54 -9.33 1.44
C ILE A 85 3.91 -9.27 2.11
#